data_AF-A0A529Y703-F1
#
_entry.id   AF-A0A529Y703-F1
#
_cell.length_a   1.000
_cell.length_b   1.000
_cell.length_c   1.000
_cell.angle_alpha   90.00
_cell.angle_beta   90.00
_cell.angle_gamma   90.00
#
_symmetry.space_group_name_H-M   'P 1'
#
loop_
_entity.id
_entity.type
_entity.pdbx_description
1 polymer ?
#
loop_
_entity_poly.entity_id
_entity_poly.type
_entity_poly.pdbx_seq_one_letter_code
_entity_poly.pdbx_strand_id
1 'polypeptide(L)' 'YSARDFFGRQLEGNIYFNSPLDYLPGIVDQKLLGRLRALRLIFCCGQGAWEERMLVETRELEQVLRDKSIPAWVDYWG' A
#
# COMPACT_ATOMS: atom_id res chain seq x y z
N TYR A 1 3.68 -0.67 -4.70
CA TYR A 1 3.99 -0.21 -3.34
C TYR A 1 4.75 -1.26 -2.52
N SER A 2 5.38 -2.27 -3.13
CA SER A 2 6.36 -3.12 -2.48
C SER A 2 7.78 -2.59 -2.74
N ALA A 3 8.65 -2.71 -1.75
CA ALA A 3 10.08 -2.42 -1.90
C ALA A 3 10.88 -3.63 -2.42
N ARG A 4 10.24 -4.81 -2.58
CA ARG A 4 10.93 -6.06 -2.93
C ARG A 4 11.62 -6.04 -4.28
N ASP A 5 11.11 -5.26 -5.22
CA ASP A 5 11.70 -5.13 -6.55
C ASP A 5 13.08 -4.43 -6.52
N PHE A 6 13.33 -3.60 -5.51
CA PHE A 6 14.58 -2.87 -5.36
C PHE A 6 15.54 -3.54 -4.40
N PHE A 7 15.03 -4.18 -3.34
CA PHE A 7 15.84 -4.67 -2.23
C PHE A 7 15.76 -6.19 -2.01
N GLY A 8 15.03 -6.92 -2.87
CA GLY A 8 14.84 -8.36 -2.76
C GLY A 8 13.73 -8.76 -1.78
N ARG A 9 13.59 -10.07 -1.55
CA ARG A 9 12.43 -10.61 -0.81
C ARG A 9 12.49 -10.42 0.71
N GLN A 10 13.69 -10.35 1.28
CA GLN A 10 13.88 -10.14 2.71
C GLN A 10 14.10 -8.65 2.95
N LEU A 11 13.05 -7.98 3.44
CA LEU A 11 13.11 -6.57 3.80
C LEU A 11 13.41 -6.45 5.30
N GLU A 12 14.39 -5.63 5.64
CA GLU A 12 14.82 -5.42 7.03
C GLU A 12 14.87 -3.94 7.41
N GLY A 13 14.81 -3.68 8.72
CA GLY A 13 14.92 -2.36 9.29
C GLY A 13 13.96 -1.35 8.64
N ASN A 14 14.51 -0.19 8.26
CA ASN A 14 13.72 0.89 7.69
C ASN A 14 13.09 0.54 6.34
N ILE A 15 13.65 -0.40 5.57
CA ILE A 15 13.11 -0.77 4.25
C ILE A 15 11.74 -1.44 4.42
N TYR A 16 11.61 -2.33 5.40
CA TYR A 16 10.35 -3.00 5.71
C TYR A 16 9.23 -2.00 6.04
N PHE A 17 9.50 -1.02 6.92
CA PHE A 17 8.50 -0.02 7.30
C PHE A 17 8.13 0.96 6.17
N ASN A 18 8.98 1.08 5.14
CA ASN A 18 8.71 1.88 3.94
C ASN A 18 8.14 1.05 2.77
N SER A 19 7.76 -0.20 3.03
CA SER A 19 7.06 -1.05 2.06
C SER A 19 5.62 -1.31 2.51
N PRO A 20 4.64 -0.45 2.13
CA PRO A 20 3.25 -0.58 2.57
C PRO A 20 2.66 -1.98 2.34
N LEU A 21 2.95 -2.63 1.21
CA LEU A 21 2.44 -3.97 0.92
C LEU A 21 3.02 -5.07 1.81
N ASP A 22 4.17 -4.82 2.46
CA ASP A 22 4.79 -5.77 3.39
C ASP A 22 4.45 -5.46 4.85
N TYR A 23 4.39 -4.17 5.21
CA TYR A 23 4.20 -3.74 6.59
C TYR A 23 2.73 -3.61 6.98
N LEU A 24 1.91 -2.97 6.14
CA LEU A 24 0.53 -2.63 6.48
C LEU A 24 -0.30 -3.88 6.82
N PRO A 25 -0.23 -5.00 6.07
CA PRO A 25 -0.97 -6.24 6.39
C PRO A 25 -0.73 -6.75 7.82
N GLY A 26 0.50 -6.61 8.34
CA GLY A 26 0.87 -7.06 9.68
C GLY A 26 0.39 -6.18 10.82
N ILE A 27 -0.13 -4.97 10.56
CA ILE A 27 -0.61 -4.08 11.62
C ILE A 27 -1.92 -4.61 12.19
N VAL A 28 -1.88 -5.05 13.44
CA VAL A 28 -3.06 -5.48 14.23
C VAL A 28 -3.36 -4.55 15.42
N ASP A 29 -2.41 -3.66 15.77
CA ASP A 29 -2.56 -2.69 16.85
C ASP A 29 -3.68 -1.68 16.53
N GLN A 30 -4.73 -1.69 17.35
CA GLN A 30 -5.92 -0.87 17.12
C GLN A 30 -5.67 0.64 17.29
N LYS A 31 -4.68 1.04 18.09
CA LYS A 31 -4.36 2.46 18.28
C LYS A 31 -3.68 3.02 17.03
N LEU A 32 -2.76 2.26 16.43
CA LEU A 32 -2.12 2.62 15.17
C LEU A 32 -3.12 2.60 14.02
N LEU A 33 -3.97 1.57 13.93
CA LEU A 33 -5.04 1.54 12.92
C LEU A 33 -6.01 2.71 13.08
N GLY A 34 -6.39 3.08 14.31
CA GLY A 34 -7.21 4.25 14.58
C GLY A 34 -6.57 5.55 14.06
N ARG A 35 -5.25 5.71 14.21
CA ARG A 35 -4.51 6.85 13.64
C ARG A 35 -4.53 6.83 12.11
N LEU A 36 -4.25 5.68 11.49
CA LEU A 36 -4.27 5.56 10.02
C LEU A 36 -5.66 5.86 9.44
N ARG A 37 -6.73 5.41 10.12
CA ARG A 37 -8.12 5.66 9.72
C ARG A 37 -8.52 7.14 9.80
N ALA A 38 -7.83 7.92 10.63
CA ALA A 38 -8.07 9.35 10.76
C ALA A 38 -7.31 10.19 9.72
N LEU A 39 -6.40 9.59 8.96
CA LEU A 39 -5.65 10.29 7.91
C LEU A 39 -6.49 10.43 6.64
N ARG A 40 -6.20 11.48 5.87
CA ARG A 40 -6.65 11.59 4.48
C ARG A 40 -5.60 10.97 3.57
N LEU A 41 -5.84 9.73 3.14
CA LEU A 41 -4.96 9.01 2.23
C LEU A 41 -5.51 9.05 0.80
N ILE A 42 -4.65 9.39 -0.16
CA ILE A 42 -4.98 9.46 -1.58
C ILE A 42 -3.87 8.75 -2.34
N PHE A 43 -4.24 7.79 -3.18
CA PHE A 43 -3.35 7.03 -4.04
C PHE A 43 -3.86 7.12 -5.47
N CYS A 44 -2.95 7.13 -6.43
CA CYS A 44 -3.31 7.07 -7.83
C CYS A 44 -2.22 6.41 -8.67
N CYS A 45 -2.63 5.69 -9.71
CA CYS A 45 -1.75 5.18 -10.76
C CYS A 45 -2.46 5.16 -12.12
N GLY A 46 -1.68 4.99 -13.18
CA GLY A 46 -2.22 4.88 -14.54
C GLY A 46 -2.47 3.46 -14.99
N GLN A 47 -3.28 3.34 -16.04
CA GLN A 47 -3.67 2.09 -16.69
C GLN A 47 -3.15 1.96 -18.13
N GLY A 48 -2.25 2.86 -18.55
CA GLY A 48 -1.65 2.84 -19.87
C GLY A 48 -0.66 1.68 -20.06
N ALA A 49 -0.18 1.54 -21.30
CA ALA A 49 0.86 0.56 -21.62
C ALA A 49 2.09 0.79 -20.72
N TRP A 50 2.68 -0.29 -20.23
CA TRP A 50 3.87 -0.32 -19.35
C TRP A 50 3.61 0.04 -17.87
N GLU A 51 2.37 0.32 -17.48
CA GLU A 51 1.99 0.63 -16.10
C GLU A 51 1.47 -0.59 -15.31
N GLU A 52 1.52 -1.78 -15.91
CA GLU A 52 0.84 -2.98 -15.39
C GLU A 52 1.30 -3.33 -13.98
N ARG A 53 2.59 -3.12 -13.68
CA ARG A 53 3.15 -3.37 -12.35
C ARG A 53 2.56 -2.45 -11.28
N MET A 54 2.51 -1.15 -11.56
CA MET A 54 1.97 -0.17 -10.62
C MET A 54 0.47 -0.38 -10.43
N LEU A 55 -0.23 -0.76 -11.49
CA LEU A 55 -1.65 -1.11 -11.45
C LEU A 55 -1.91 -2.31 -10.52
N VAL A 56 -1.14 -3.40 -10.66
CA VAL A 56 -1.25 -4.58 -9.79
C VAL A 56 -1.00 -4.20 -8.33
N GLU A 57 0.10 -3.51 -8.05
CA GLU A 57 0.44 -3.16 -6.67
C GLU A 57 -0.52 -2.14 -6.04
N THR A 58 -1.13 -1.26 -6.85
CA THR A 58 -2.14 -0.31 -6.36
C THR A 58 -3.43 -1.01 -5.98
N ARG A 59 -3.85 -2.01 -6.77
CA ARG A 59 -5.00 -2.87 -6.45
C ARG A 59 -4.77 -3.69 -5.18
N GLU A 60 -3.56 -4.22 -5.01
CA GLU A 60 -3.19 -4.93 -3.79
C GLU A 60 -3.23 -4.00 -2.57
N LEU A 61 -2.70 -2.77 -2.70
CA LEU A 61 -2.73 -1.80 -1.61
C LEU A 61 -4.16 -1.41 -1.26
N GLU A 62 -4.99 -1.16 -2.27
CA GLU A 62 -6.40 -0.86 -2.10
C GLU A 62 -7.12 -1.98 -1.33
N GLN A 63 -6.86 -3.25 -1.65
CA GLN A 63 -7.43 -4.38 -0.93
C GLN A 63 -7.00 -4.40 0.54
N VAL A 64 -5.70 -4.21 0.82
CA VAL A 64 -5.19 -4.18 2.20
C VAL A 64 -5.82 -3.04 3.02
N LEU A 65 -6.01 -1.87 2.41
CA LEU A 65 -6.68 -0.75 3.05
C LEU A 65 -8.15 -1.08 3.36
N ARG A 66 -8.87 -1.71 2.41
CA ARG A 66 -10.26 -2.16 2.59
C ARG A 66 -10.39 -3.19 3.71
N ASP A 67 -9.54 -4.21 3.73
CA ASP A 67 -9.53 -5.27 4.74
C ASP A 67 -9.31 -4.73 6.16
N LYS A 68 -8.58 -3.62 6.28
CA LYS A 68 -8.30 -2.95 7.56
C LYS A 68 -9.28 -1.82 7.87
N SER A 69 -10.27 -1.60 7.01
CA SER A 69 -11.23 -0.49 7.11
C SER A 69 -10.52 0.86 7.21
N ILE A 70 -9.43 1.05 6.45
CA ILE A 70 -8.71 2.32 6.34
C ILE A 70 -9.29 3.06 5.13
N PRO A 71 -10.01 4.18 5.34
CA PRO A 71 -10.54 4.97 4.23
C PRO A 71 -9.39 5.57 3.42
N ALA A 72 -9.44 5.36 2.11
CA ALA A 72 -8.52 5.98 1.16
C ALA A 72 -9.26 6.24 -0.16
N TRP A 73 -8.88 7.32 -0.84
CA TRP A 73 -9.24 7.50 -2.24
C TRP A 73 -8.17 6.84 -3.08
N VAL A 74 -8.54 5.80 -3.83
CA VAL A 74 -7.67 5.17 -4.83
C VAL A 74 -8.26 5.46 -6.19
N ASP A 75 -7.49 6.15 -7.02
CA ASP A 75 -7.88 6.49 -8.38
C ASP A 75 -7.01 5.74 -9.39
N TYR A 76 -7.60 5.41 -10.53
CA TYR A 76 -6.89 4.77 -11.62
C TYR A 76 -7.24 5.48 -12.92
N TRP A 77 -6.29 6.27 -13.43
CA TRP A 77 -6.50 7.13 -14.60
C TRP A 77 -6.03 6.47 -15.91
N GLY A 78 -6.56 6.94 -17.03
CA GLY A 78 -6.20 6.50 -18.38
C GLY A 78 -7.10 5.39 -18.88
#